data_AF-A0A5Y4CK00-F1
#
_entry.id   AF-A0A5Y4CK00-F1
#
_cell.length_a   1.000
_cell.length_b   1.000
_cell.length_c   1.000
_cell.angle_alpha   90.00
_cell.angle_beta   90.00
_cell.angle_gamma   90.00
#
_symmetry.space_group_name_H-M   'P 1'
#
loop_
_entity.id
_entity.type
_entity.pdbx_description
1 polymer ?
#
loop_
_entity_poly.entity_id
_entity_poly.type
_entity_poly.pdbx_seq_one_letter_code
_entity_poly.pdbx_strand_id
1 'polypeptide(L)'
;MSTCYSFDEVALAIDNRPSSYAMAQACAAALLDCGIIPRYYGVIPTPALANQSIADRMPAIMVTGSHIPFDRNGLKFYRPDGEISKENEISMLEVAKEFSDISKLPDLNCSKRAAENYIKRNTSFLCGMFKGKRIGIYEHSSAGRDLYSEIFTQLGATVVTIGRSDEFIPIDTEAVSKEDEAKALKWVSEYNLDMLFSTDGDGDRPLVADENGFWLRGDILGLLCSKALGIEAVAVPVSCNTIIQTCGWFKNVALTKIGSPYVIAAFDNLNKNYKNVAG
;
A
#
# COMPACT_ATOMS: atom_id res chain seq x y z
N MET A 1 5.74 19.33 -20.61
CA MET A 1 5.78 18.37 -21.73
C MET A 1 5.24 17.05 -21.19
N SER A 2 4.23 16.46 -21.82
CA SER A 2 3.75 15.14 -21.39
C SER A 2 4.83 14.11 -21.71
N THR A 3 5.42 13.49 -20.69
CA THR A 3 6.44 12.45 -20.86
C THR A 3 5.76 11.22 -21.42
N CYS A 4 6.07 10.86 -22.66
CA CYS A 4 5.57 9.65 -23.31
C CYS A 4 6.48 8.48 -22.94
N TYR A 5 5.90 7.38 -22.47
CA TYR A 5 6.61 6.14 -22.17
C TYR A 5 6.29 5.08 -23.23
N SER A 6 7.31 4.34 -23.66
CA SER A 6 7.15 3.13 -24.44
C SER A 6 7.31 1.94 -23.52
N PHE A 7 6.38 0.99 -23.61
CA PHE A 7 6.36 -0.23 -22.80
C PHE A 7 5.63 -1.33 -23.57
N ASP A 8 6.11 -2.55 -23.43
CA ASP A 8 5.50 -3.76 -24.02
C ASP A 8 4.86 -4.66 -22.94
N GLU A 9 5.04 -4.29 -21.67
CA GLU A 9 4.56 -5.04 -20.51
C GLU A 9 3.83 -4.10 -19.54
N VAL A 10 2.84 -4.64 -18.82
CA VAL A 10 2.12 -3.96 -17.72
C VAL A 10 2.10 -4.88 -16.51
N ALA A 11 2.49 -4.35 -15.35
CA ALA A 11 2.41 -5.05 -14.08
C ALA A 11 0.97 -5.17 -13.60
N LEU A 12 0.59 -6.33 -13.05
CA LEU A 12 -0.75 -6.58 -12.57
C LEU A 12 -0.70 -7.31 -11.22
N ALA A 13 -1.40 -6.81 -10.22
CA ALA A 13 -1.61 -7.49 -8.94
C ALA A 13 -3.03 -7.23 -8.41
N ILE A 14 -3.40 -7.97 -7.37
CA ILE A 14 -4.74 -7.95 -6.78
C ILE A 14 -4.69 -7.89 -5.25
N ASP A 15 -5.79 -7.46 -4.64
CA ASP A 15 -6.11 -7.76 -3.24
C ASP A 15 -6.86 -9.10 -3.08
N ASN A 16 -7.30 -9.43 -1.86
CA ASN A 16 -8.07 -10.64 -1.56
C ASN A 16 -9.59 -10.50 -1.78
N ARG A 17 -10.10 -9.48 -2.48
CA ARG A 17 -11.55 -9.43 -2.77
C ARG A 17 -11.94 -10.55 -3.73
N PRO A 18 -13.12 -11.17 -3.55
CA PRO A 18 -13.55 -12.29 -4.40
C PRO A 18 -13.60 -11.98 -5.91
N SER A 19 -13.89 -10.74 -6.28
CA SER A 19 -13.95 -10.31 -7.69
C SER A 19 -12.59 -9.98 -8.30
N SER A 20 -11.53 -9.82 -7.51
CA SER A 20 -10.26 -9.27 -7.99
C SER A 20 -9.55 -10.15 -9.00
N TYR A 21 -9.58 -11.47 -8.84
CA TYR A 21 -8.94 -12.37 -9.81
C TYR A 21 -9.61 -12.29 -11.20
N ALA A 22 -10.94 -12.36 -11.26
CA ALA A 22 -11.67 -12.25 -12.52
C ALA A 22 -11.47 -10.87 -13.19
N MET A 23 -11.42 -9.79 -12.40
CA MET A 23 -11.10 -8.46 -12.90
C MET A 23 -9.66 -8.37 -13.45
N ALA A 24 -8.68 -8.98 -12.77
CA ALA A 24 -7.31 -9.07 -13.28
C ALA A 24 -7.25 -9.86 -14.60
N GLN A 25 -8.00 -10.95 -14.73
CA GLN A 25 -8.08 -11.68 -15.99
C GLN A 25 -8.67 -10.82 -17.11
N ALA A 26 -9.69 -10.00 -16.82
CA ALA A 26 -10.27 -9.07 -17.79
C ALA A 26 -9.26 -7.98 -18.21
N CYS A 27 -8.51 -7.42 -17.26
CA CYS A 27 -7.41 -6.50 -17.56
C CYS A 27 -6.35 -7.16 -18.45
N ALA A 28 -5.95 -8.39 -18.12
CA ALA A 28 -4.98 -9.14 -18.91
C ALA A 28 -5.47 -9.40 -20.35
N ALA A 29 -6.75 -9.74 -20.53
CA ALA A 29 -7.35 -9.92 -21.85
C ALA A 29 -7.30 -8.61 -22.68
N ALA A 30 -7.66 -7.48 -22.09
CA ALA A 30 -7.61 -6.17 -22.75
C ALA A 30 -6.17 -5.75 -23.11
N LEU A 31 -5.20 -6.05 -22.24
CA LEU A 31 -3.78 -5.80 -22.51
C LEU A 31 -3.29 -6.64 -23.70
N LEU A 32 -3.64 -7.92 -23.75
CA LEU A 32 -3.28 -8.82 -24.85
C LEU A 32 -3.91 -8.39 -26.19
N ASP A 33 -5.16 -7.91 -26.19
CA ASP A 33 -5.83 -7.32 -27.37
C ASP A 33 -5.10 -6.06 -27.88
N CYS A 34 -4.40 -5.36 -26.99
CA CYS A 34 -3.52 -4.23 -27.33
C CYS A 34 -2.09 -4.64 -27.72
N GLY A 35 -1.75 -5.93 -27.73
CA GLY A 35 -0.38 -6.41 -27.95
C GLY A 35 0.56 -6.18 -26.76
N ILE A 36 0.03 -5.91 -25.56
CA ILE A 36 0.80 -5.67 -24.33
C ILE A 36 0.79 -6.94 -23.47
N ILE A 37 1.94 -7.30 -22.91
CA ILE A 37 2.12 -8.51 -22.10
C ILE A 37 1.78 -8.22 -20.63
N PRO A 38 0.76 -8.88 -20.03
CA PRO A 38 0.48 -8.76 -18.61
C PRO A 38 1.50 -9.53 -17.77
N ARG A 39 2.14 -8.84 -16.81
CA ARG A 39 3.01 -9.44 -15.79
C ARG A 39 2.28 -9.54 -14.46
N TYR A 40 1.72 -10.71 -14.18
CA TYR A 40 0.93 -10.95 -12.98
C TYR A 40 1.80 -11.31 -11.76
N TYR A 41 1.59 -10.60 -10.66
CA TYR A 41 2.34 -10.75 -9.40
C TYR A 41 1.51 -11.33 -8.25
N GLY A 42 0.29 -11.80 -8.52
CA GLY A 42 -0.54 -12.43 -7.49
C GLY A 42 -1.20 -11.43 -6.54
N VAL A 43 -1.53 -11.93 -5.35
CA VAL A 43 -1.97 -11.12 -4.22
C VAL A 43 -0.73 -10.55 -3.52
N ILE A 44 -0.54 -9.24 -3.59
CA ILE A 44 0.55 -8.51 -2.92
C ILE A 44 0.09 -7.11 -2.53
N PRO A 45 0.74 -6.44 -1.55
CA PRO A 45 0.42 -5.06 -1.24
C PRO A 45 0.54 -4.14 -2.45
N THR A 46 -0.35 -3.15 -2.56
CA THR A 46 -0.24 -2.04 -3.54
C THR A 46 1.15 -1.41 -3.59
N PRO A 47 1.81 -1.07 -2.44
CA PRO A 47 3.17 -0.53 -2.49
C PRO A 47 4.23 -1.54 -2.97
N ALA A 48 3.99 -2.86 -2.86
CA ALA A 48 4.88 -3.87 -3.42
C ALA A 48 4.82 -3.88 -4.96
N LEU A 49 3.61 -3.80 -5.52
CA LEU A 49 3.41 -3.66 -6.97
C LEU A 49 4.04 -2.38 -7.49
N ALA A 50 3.76 -1.25 -6.86
CA ALA A 50 4.27 0.05 -7.28
C ALA A 50 5.82 0.11 -7.22
N ASN A 51 6.42 -0.40 -6.16
CA ASN A 51 7.88 -0.45 -6.05
C ASN A 51 8.52 -1.34 -7.14
N GLN A 52 7.91 -2.50 -7.43
CA GLN A 52 8.40 -3.37 -8.51
C GLN A 52 8.25 -2.72 -9.88
N SER A 53 7.10 -2.11 -10.16
CA SER A 53 6.79 -1.55 -11.47
C SER A 53 7.68 -0.33 -11.77
N ILE A 54 7.92 0.54 -10.79
CA ILE A 54 8.86 1.66 -10.93
C ILE A 54 10.29 1.16 -11.17
N ALA A 55 10.73 0.14 -10.44
CA ALA A 55 12.07 -0.45 -10.62
C ALA A 55 12.26 -1.02 -12.02
N ASP A 56 11.21 -1.62 -12.60
CA ASP A 56 11.21 -2.16 -13.96
C ASP A 56 10.89 -1.11 -15.04
N ARG A 57 10.59 0.13 -14.66
CA ARG A 57 10.06 1.19 -15.56
C ARG A 57 8.83 0.74 -16.35
N MET A 58 7.96 -0.01 -15.68
CA MET A 58 6.76 -0.61 -16.21
C MET A 58 5.51 0.07 -15.60
N PRO A 59 4.48 0.42 -16.38
CA PRO A 59 3.20 0.84 -15.81
C PRO A 59 2.52 -0.31 -15.06
N ALA A 60 1.63 -0.01 -14.11
CA ALA A 60 0.95 -1.03 -13.32
C ALA A 60 -0.55 -0.78 -13.17
N ILE A 61 -1.29 -1.87 -13.00
CA ILE A 61 -2.68 -1.90 -12.61
C ILE A 61 -2.79 -2.73 -11.33
N MET A 62 -3.24 -2.13 -10.24
CA MET A 62 -3.62 -2.85 -9.03
C MET A 62 -5.13 -2.99 -9.00
N VAL A 63 -5.64 -4.22 -8.94
CA VAL A 63 -7.07 -4.47 -8.77
C VAL A 63 -7.39 -4.49 -7.29
N THR A 64 -8.04 -3.43 -6.82
CA THR A 64 -8.46 -3.31 -5.42
C THR A 64 -9.50 -2.21 -5.24
N GLY A 65 -10.42 -2.44 -4.30
CA GLY A 65 -11.27 -1.38 -3.74
C GLY A 65 -10.63 -0.64 -2.56
N SER A 66 -9.44 -1.05 -2.10
CA SER A 66 -8.80 -0.57 -0.88
C SER A 66 -9.79 -0.66 0.30
N HIS A 67 -10.11 0.46 0.95
CA HIS A 67 -11.02 0.56 2.10
C HIS A 67 -12.52 0.66 1.76
N ILE A 68 -12.93 0.71 0.47
CA ILE A 68 -14.36 0.85 0.13
C ILE A 68 -15.16 -0.42 0.48
N PRO A 69 -16.52 -0.37 0.56
CA PRO A 69 -17.35 -1.53 0.87
C PRO A 69 -17.07 -2.78 0.01
N PHE A 70 -17.32 -3.97 0.58
CA PHE A 70 -16.93 -5.26 -0.01
C PHE A 70 -17.66 -5.60 -1.34
N ASP A 71 -18.83 -5.02 -1.57
CA ASP A 71 -19.65 -5.18 -2.78
C ASP A 71 -19.13 -4.35 -3.97
N ARG A 72 -18.04 -3.60 -3.77
CA ARG A 72 -17.35 -2.79 -4.77
C ARG A 72 -15.91 -3.26 -4.96
N ASN A 73 -15.32 -2.85 -6.07
CA ASN A 73 -13.90 -3.04 -6.36
C ASN A 73 -13.42 -1.89 -7.26
N GLY A 74 -12.14 -1.84 -7.59
CA GLY A 74 -11.55 -0.75 -8.36
C GLY A 74 -10.23 -1.11 -9.01
N LEU A 75 -9.69 -0.14 -9.72
CA LEU A 75 -8.38 -0.21 -10.37
C LEU A 75 -7.58 1.02 -9.92
N LYS A 76 -6.38 0.80 -9.37
CA LYS A 76 -5.37 1.86 -9.18
C LYS A 76 -4.34 1.74 -10.30
N PHE A 77 -3.97 2.87 -10.91
CA PHE A 77 -3.07 2.91 -12.05
C PHE A 77 -1.75 3.60 -11.68
N TYR A 78 -0.65 3.04 -12.18
CA TYR A 78 0.69 3.60 -12.05
C TYR A 78 1.32 3.75 -13.42
N ARG A 79 1.98 4.89 -13.63
CA ARG A 79 2.95 5.11 -14.71
C ARG A 79 4.31 4.52 -14.31
N PRO A 80 5.25 4.36 -15.26
CA PRO A 80 6.63 3.95 -14.97
C PRO A 80 7.36 4.79 -13.92
N ASP A 81 6.91 6.01 -13.66
CA ASP A 81 7.49 6.96 -12.71
C ASP A 81 6.69 7.13 -11.41
N GLY A 82 5.50 6.53 -11.27
CA GLY A 82 4.69 6.66 -10.06
C GLY A 82 3.18 6.60 -10.29
N GLU A 83 2.41 7.02 -9.29
CA GLU A 83 0.94 7.10 -9.38
C GLU A 83 0.51 8.06 -10.50
N ILE A 84 -0.63 7.79 -11.14
CA ILE A 84 -1.19 8.68 -12.16
C ILE A 84 -1.63 10.02 -11.56
N SER A 85 -1.49 11.10 -12.32
CA SER A 85 -2.01 12.42 -11.93
C SER A 85 -3.50 12.57 -12.26
N LYS A 86 -4.13 13.66 -11.78
CA LYS A 86 -5.51 13.99 -12.15
C LYS A 86 -5.68 14.28 -13.64
N GLU A 87 -4.67 14.87 -14.27
CA GLU A 87 -4.66 15.08 -15.71
C GLU A 87 -4.62 13.73 -16.46
N ASN A 88 -3.90 12.74 -15.93
CA ASN A 88 -3.91 11.39 -16.51
C ASN A 88 -5.29 10.72 -16.39
N GLU A 89 -5.96 10.84 -15.24
CA GLU A 89 -7.34 10.34 -15.06
C GLU A 89 -8.28 10.92 -16.13
N ILE A 90 -8.21 12.24 -16.37
CA ILE A 90 -9.03 12.90 -17.39
C ILE A 90 -8.68 12.37 -18.80
N SER A 91 -7.39 12.29 -19.14
CA SER A 91 -6.95 11.77 -20.44
C SER A 91 -7.39 10.32 -20.66
N MET A 92 -7.43 9.48 -19.62
CA MET A 92 -7.92 8.10 -19.73
C MET A 92 -9.41 8.03 -20.09
N LEU A 93 -10.22 8.97 -19.61
CA LEU A 93 -11.66 9.04 -19.91
C LEU A 93 -11.94 9.51 -21.35
N GLU A 94 -10.99 10.22 -21.96
CA GLU A 94 -11.08 10.73 -23.34
C GLU A 94 -10.64 9.69 -24.39
N VAL A 95 -10.05 8.56 -23.97
CA VAL A 95 -9.62 7.49 -24.89
C VAL A 95 -10.83 6.81 -25.51
N ALA A 96 -11.11 7.13 -26.78
CA ALA A 96 -12.05 6.39 -27.60
C ALA A 96 -11.36 5.17 -28.21
N LYS A 97 -11.32 4.06 -27.47
CA LYS A 97 -10.88 2.76 -27.97
C LYS A 97 -11.99 1.74 -27.83
N GLU A 98 -12.37 1.14 -28.95
CA GLU A 98 -13.21 -0.05 -28.96
C GLU A 98 -12.34 -1.26 -28.63
N PHE A 99 -12.78 -2.05 -27.66
CA PHE A 99 -12.17 -3.33 -27.34
C PHE A 99 -13.01 -4.44 -27.94
N SER A 100 -12.32 -5.49 -28.40
CA SER A 100 -13.00 -6.73 -28.78
C SER A 100 -13.72 -7.32 -27.57
N ASP A 101 -14.86 -7.98 -27.79
CA ASP A 101 -15.54 -8.73 -26.73
C ASP A 101 -14.59 -9.79 -26.15
N ILE A 102 -14.48 -9.84 -24.81
CA ILE A 102 -13.65 -10.84 -24.13
C ILE A 102 -14.38 -12.18 -24.15
N SER A 103 -14.03 -13.01 -25.14
CA SER A 103 -14.61 -14.36 -25.29
C SER A 103 -14.10 -15.37 -24.28
N LYS A 104 -12.88 -15.17 -23.75
CA LYS A 104 -12.26 -16.06 -22.75
C LYS A 104 -11.31 -15.28 -21.84
N LEU A 105 -11.44 -15.50 -20.54
CA LEU A 105 -10.50 -15.01 -19.54
C LEU A 105 -9.21 -15.85 -19.56
N PRO A 106 -8.02 -15.23 -19.68
CA PRO A 106 -6.76 -15.95 -19.66
C PRO A 106 -6.41 -16.43 -18.25
N ASP A 107 -5.69 -17.55 -18.15
CA ASP A 107 -5.05 -17.95 -16.89
C ASP A 107 -3.85 -17.02 -16.63
N LEU A 108 -3.66 -16.64 -15.36
CA LEU A 108 -2.58 -15.74 -14.97
C LEU A 108 -1.45 -16.50 -14.27
N ASN A 109 -0.27 -16.50 -14.88
CA ASN A 109 0.93 -17.08 -14.27
C ASN A 109 1.54 -16.10 -13.26
N CYS A 110 1.51 -16.47 -11.98
CA CYS A 110 2.00 -15.62 -10.89
C CYS A 110 3.53 -15.65 -10.80
N SER A 111 4.15 -14.47 -10.86
CA SER A 111 5.56 -14.25 -10.54
C SER A 111 5.73 -13.80 -9.09
N LYS A 112 6.66 -14.43 -8.35
CA LYS A 112 6.98 -14.05 -6.96
C LYS A 112 7.94 -12.87 -6.84
N ARG A 113 8.51 -12.38 -7.95
CA ARG A 113 9.57 -11.36 -7.96
C ARG A 113 9.21 -10.10 -7.16
N ALA A 114 7.98 -9.58 -7.33
CA ALA A 114 7.54 -8.38 -6.62
C ALA A 114 7.46 -8.59 -5.10
N ALA A 115 6.94 -9.74 -4.65
CA ALA A 115 6.88 -10.10 -3.24
C ALA A 115 8.30 -10.23 -2.63
N GLU A 116 9.19 -10.96 -3.30
CA GLU A 116 10.57 -11.14 -2.87
C GLU A 116 11.33 -9.81 -2.77
N ASN A 117 11.18 -8.94 -3.77
CA ASN A 117 11.80 -7.61 -3.76
C ASN A 117 11.20 -6.69 -2.69
N TYR A 118 9.91 -6.81 -2.40
CA TYR A 118 9.28 -6.07 -1.31
C TYR A 118 9.80 -6.52 0.06
N ILE A 119 9.93 -7.83 0.30
CA ILE A 119 10.55 -8.35 1.53
C ILE A 119 11.98 -7.84 1.65
N LYS A 120 12.79 -8.03 0.60
CA LYS A 120 14.20 -7.59 0.56
C LYS A 120 14.34 -6.09 0.81
N ARG A 121 13.50 -5.26 0.20
CA ARG A 121 13.49 -3.82 0.42
C ARG A 121 13.34 -3.53 1.91
N ASN A 122 12.29 -4.05 2.55
CA ASN A 122 11.97 -3.77 3.94
C ASN A 122 13.00 -4.35 4.93
N THR A 123 13.70 -5.43 4.59
CA THR A 123 14.70 -6.03 5.48
C THR A 123 16.10 -5.42 5.33
N SER A 124 16.41 -4.81 4.19
CA SER A 124 17.76 -4.31 3.85
C SER A 124 18.27 -3.13 4.69
N PHE A 125 17.38 -2.27 5.21
CA PHE A 125 17.78 -1.04 5.93
C PHE A 125 17.40 -1.03 7.42
N LEU A 126 16.75 -2.09 7.92
CA LEU A 126 16.27 -2.19 9.32
C LEU A 126 16.83 -3.41 10.08
N CYS A 127 17.95 -3.98 9.61
CA CYS A 127 18.48 -5.24 10.13
C CYS A 127 18.59 -5.26 11.68
N GLY A 128 17.95 -6.26 12.31
CA GLY A 128 17.98 -6.48 13.75
C GLY A 128 17.10 -5.54 14.58
N MET A 129 16.29 -4.67 13.96
CA MET A 129 15.42 -3.70 14.65
C MET A 129 14.49 -4.32 15.69
N PHE A 130 14.03 -5.55 15.47
CA PHE A 130 13.08 -6.23 16.36
C PHE A 130 13.73 -7.37 17.17
N LYS A 131 15.05 -7.39 17.31
CA LYS A 131 15.74 -8.42 18.11
C LYS A 131 15.22 -8.45 19.55
N GLY A 132 14.72 -9.60 19.97
CA GLY A 132 14.18 -9.81 21.32
C GLY A 132 12.77 -9.26 21.52
N LYS A 133 12.12 -8.79 20.44
CA LYS A 133 10.73 -8.35 20.45
C LYS A 133 9.79 -9.48 20.00
N ARG A 134 8.61 -9.55 20.60
CA ARG A 134 7.53 -10.43 20.16
C ARG A 134 6.44 -9.60 19.48
N ILE A 135 6.19 -9.85 18.20
CA ILE A 135 5.31 -9.04 17.37
C ILE A 135 4.14 -9.89 16.88
N GLY A 136 2.92 -9.41 17.11
CA GLY A 136 1.72 -9.97 16.51
C GLY A 136 1.55 -9.50 15.07
N ILE A 137 1.17 -10.40 14.17
CA ILE A 137 0.75 -10.05 12.80
C ILE A 137 -0.73 -10.42 12.69
N TYR A 138 -1.60 -9.41 12.72
CA TYR A 138 -3.01 -9.59 12.42
C TYR A 138 -3.16 -9.73 10.90
N GLU A 139 -3.47 -10.94 10.44
CA GLU A 139 -3.46 -11.24 9.01
C GLU A 139 -4.74 -10.85 8.29
N HIS A 140 -5.90 -11.05 8.94
CA HIS A 140 -7.23 -10.93 8.34
C HIS A 140 -7.23 -11.41 6.88
N SER A 141 -7.54 -10.52 5.95
CA SER A 141 -7.46 -10.68 4.50
C SER A 141 -6.56 -9.63 3.85
N SER A 142 -5.58 -9.09 4.58
CA SER A 142 -4.59 -8.17 4.01
C SER A 142 -3.86 -8.82 2.84
N ALA A 143 -3.64 -8.05 1.77
CA ALA A 143 -2.88 -8.51 0.61
C ALA A 143 -1.42 -8.86 0.94
N GLY A 144 -0.86 -8.34 2.03
CA GLY A 144 0.51 -8.65 2.47
C GLY A 144 0.61 -9.69 3.59
N ARG A 145 -0.49 -10.32 3.99
CA ARG A 145 -0.54 -11.26 5.14
C ARG A 145 0.52 -12.36 5.11
N ASP A 146 0.88 -12.84 3.93
CA ASP A 146 1.90 -13.89 3.76
C ASP A 146 3.34 -13.35 3.69
N LEU A 147 3.52 -12.03 3.58
CA LEU A 147 4.83 -11.37 3.49
C LEU A 147 5.29 -10.82 4.84
N TYR A 148 4.36 -10.35 5.66
CA TYR A 148 4.70 -9.63 6.90
C TYR A 148 5.39 -10.50 7.94
N SER A 149 4.95 -11.75 8.11
CA SER A 149 5.58 -12.67 9.06
C SER A 149 7.05 -12.92 8.72
N GLU A 150 7.37 -13.09 7.43
CA GLU A 150 8.73 -13.22 6.96
C GLU A 150 9.55 -11.94 7.17
N ILE A 151 9.00 -10.78 6.82
CA ILE A 151 9.67 -9.48 7.02
C ILE A 151 10.05 -9.30 8.48
N PHE A 152 9.09 -9.41 9.41
CA PHE A 152 9.36 -9.20 10.83
C PHE A 152 10.31 -10.25 11.42
N THR A 153 10.24 -11.50 10.94
CA THR A 153 11.18 -12.55 11.34
C THR A 153 12.62 -12.22 10.89
N GLN A 154 12.81 -11.79 9.64
CA GLN A 154 14.12 -11.37 9.14
C GLN A 154 14.67 -10.14 9.88
N LEU A 155 13.79 -9.29 10.40
CA LEU A 155 14.15 -8.15 11.24
C LEU A 155 14.45 -8.52 12.71
N GLY A 156 14.35 -9.80 13.08
CA GLY A 156 14.74 -10.35 14.37
C GLY A 156 13.60 -10.55 15.38
N ALA A 157 12.35 -10.35 14.98
CA ALA A 157 11.20 -10.54 15.85
C ALA A 157 10.89 -12.04 16.08
N THR A 158 10.32 -12.34 17.24
CA THR A 158 9.49 -13.54 17.42
C THR A 158 8.08 -13.21 16.95
N VAL A 159 7.63 -13.81 15.84
CA VAL A 159 6.35 -13.49 15.22
C VAL A 159 5.23 -14.40 15.71
N VAL A 160 4.04 -13.84 15.96
CA VAL A 160 2.80 -14.56 16.20
C VAL A 160 1.76 -14.14 15.14
N THR A 161 1.47 -15.02 14.18
CA THR A 161 0.43 -14.79 13.17
C THR A 161 -0.95 -15.10 13.73
N ILE A 162 -1.90 -14.17 13.62
CA ILE A 162 -3.23 -14.28 14.25
C ILE A 162 -4.34 -13.72 13.37
N GLY A 163 -5.57 -14.21 13.57
CA GLY A 163 -6.77 -13.61 13.00
C GLY A 163 -6.88 -13.69 11.48
N ARG A 164 -6.28 -14.70 10.84
CA ARG A 164 -6.43 -14.94 9.39
C ARG A 164 -7.89 -15.23 9.03
N SER A 165 -8.35 -14.70 7.90
CA SER A 165 -9.69 -14.91 7.36
C SER A 165 -9.62 -15.25 5.87
N ASP A 166 -10.38 -16.26 5.45
CA ASP A 166 -10.59 -16.56 4.04
C ASP A 166 -11.69 -15.67 3.42
N GLU A 167 -12.47 -14.99 4.25
CA GLU A 167 -13.41 -13.95 3.84
C GLU A 167 -12.73 -12.57 3.84
N PHE A 168 -13.11 -11.72 2.90
CA PHE A 168 -12.62 -10.35 2.82
C PHE A 168 -13.16 -9.52 4.01
N ILE A 169 -12.25 -8.85 4.72
CA ILE A 169 -12.51 -8.03 5.90
C ILE A 169 -12.11 -6.59 5.54
N PRO A 170 -13.08 -5.67 5.37
CA PRO A 170 -12.79 -4.28 5.08
C PRO A 170 -12.30 -3.59 6.35
N ILE A 171 -10.98 -3.34 6.44
CA ILE A 171 -10.40 -2.52 7.50
C ILE A 171 -10.30 -1.07 7.00
N ASP A 172 -10.89 -0.16 7.75
CA ASP A 172 -10.66 1.28 7.61
C ASP A 172 -9.78 1.76 8.77
N THR A 173 -8.53 2.13 8.46
CA THR A 173 -7.56 2.60 9.47
C THR A 173 -7.91 3.97 10.04
N GLU A 174 -8.82 4.73 9.41
CA GLU A 174 -9.32 6.00 9.94
C GLU A 174 -10.50 5.80 10.90
N ALA A 175 -11.12 4.60 10.90
CA ALA A 175 -12.28 4.25 11.70
C ALA A 175 -12.20 2.77 12.16
N VAL A 176 -11.18 2.43 12.94
CA VAL A 176 -10.99 1.08 13.47
C VAL A 176 -12.22 0.64 14.27
N SER A 177 -12.71 -0.57 13.99
CA SER A 177 -13.94 -1.07 14.59
C SER A 177 -13.75 -1.40 16.08
N LYS A 178 -14.83 -1.33 16.88
CA LYS A 178 -14.81 -1.79 18.28
C LYS A 178 -14.42 -3.27 18.42
N GLU A 179 -14.71 -4.07 17.39
CA GLU A 179 -14.31 -5.47 17.36
C GLU A 179 -12.79 -5.60 17.23
N ASP A 180 -12.15 -4.84 16.34
CA ASP A 180 -10.71 -4.84 16.16
C ASP A 180 -9.97 -4.18 17.34
N GLU A 181 -10.55 -3.16 17.98
CA GLU A 181 -10.08 -2.63 19.26
C GLU A 181 -10.06 -3.73 20.35
N ALA A 182 -11.16 -4.49 20.49
CA ALA A 182 -11.24 -5.56 21.47
C ALA A 182 -10.27 -6.72 21.17
N LYS A 183 -10.09 -7.05 19.88
CA LYS A 183 -9.10 -8.05 19.43
C LYS A 183 -7.68 -7.64 19.83
N ALA A 184 -7.29 -6.38 19.62
CA ALA A 184 -5.95 -5.89 19.97
C ALA A 184 -5.66 -6.00 21.47
N LEU A 185 -6.57 -5.50 22.31
CA LEU A 185 -6.46 -5.59 23.78
C LEU A 185 -6.30 -7.05 24.24
N LYS A 186 -7.11 -7.95 23.66
CA LYS A 186 -7.06 -9.37 23.99
C LYS A 186 -5.72 -9.98 23.56
N TRP A 187 -5.34 -9.83 22.30
CA TRP A 187 -4.19 -10.52 21.72
C TRP A 187 -2.87 -10.04 22.28
N VAL A 188 -2.71 -8.74 22.51
CA VAL A 188 -1.47 -8.20 23.09
C VAL A 188 -1.21 -8.80 24.48
N SER A 189 -2.25 -8.91 25.31
CA SER A 189 -2.17 -9.55 26.63
C SER A 189 -2.00 -11.08 26.54
N GLU A 190 -2.82 -11.76 25.74
CA GLU A 190 -2.82 -13.22 25.59
C GLU A 190 -1.48 -13.76 25.08
N TYR A 191 -0.86 -13.07 24.12
CA TYR A 191 0.38 -13.52 23.49
C TYR A 191 1.63 -12.81 24.03
N ASN A 192 1.48 -11.86 24.96
CA ASN A 192 2.54 -11.01 25.52
C ASN A 192 3.34 -10.32 24.41
N LEU A 193 2.64 -9.53 23.60
CA LEU A 193 3.19 -8.85 22.42
C LEU A 193 3.77 -7.48 22.80
N ASP A 194 4.91 -7.13 22.22
CA ASP A 194 5.46 -5.77 22.28
C ASP A 194 4.73 -4.81 21.31
N MET A 195 4.07 -5.35 20.30
CA MET A 195 3.34 -4.60 19.27
C MET A 195 2.44 -5.57 18.51
N LEU A 196 1.32 -5.06 17.99
CA LEU A 196 0.48 -5.74 17.00
C LEU A 196 0.51 -4.96 15.68
N PHE A 197 0.88 -5.62 14.59
CA PHE A 197 0.98 -5.04 13.25
C PHE A 197 -0.05 -5.66 12.31
N SER A 198 -0.60 -4.82 11.43
CA SER A 198 -1.52 -5.16 10.36
C SER A 198 -1.46 -4.09 9.27
N THR A 199 -2.26 -4.24 8.23
CA THR A 199 -2.57 -3.19 7.27
C THR A 199 -4.07 -3.14 6.98
N ASP A 200 -4.51 -2.26 6.09
CA ASP A 200 -5.80 -2.41 5.43
C ASP A 200 -5.76 -3.51 4.35
N GLY A 201 -6.84 -3.62 3.57
CA GLY A 201 -7.07 -4.72 2.62
C GLY A 201 -6.00 -4.84 1.55
N ASP A 202 -5.56 -3.73 0.94
CA ASP A 202 -4.53 -3.72 -0.11
C ASP A 202 -3.13 -3.36 0.38
N GLY A 203 -2.97 -3.11 1.67
CA GLY A 203 -1.67 -2.99 2.30
C GLY A 203 -0.96 -1.66 2.06
N ASP A 204 -1.69 -0.61 1.69
CA ASP A 204 -1.12 0.73 1.55
C ASP A 204 -1.19 1.55 2.86
N ARG A 205 -2.09 1.19 3.79
CA ARG A 205 -2.22 1.82 5.11
C ARG A 205 -1.77 0.90 6.23
N PRO A 206 -0.83 1.32 7.11
CA PRO A 206 -0.46 0.54 8.28
C PRO A 206 -1.56 0.62 9.36
N LEU A 207 -1.69 -0.46 10.13
CA LEU A 207 -2.51 -0.52 11.33
C LEU A 207 -1.65 -1.12 12.45
N VAL A 208 -1.33 -0.31 13.46
CA VAL A 208 -0.35 -0.68 14.50
C VAL A 208 -0.92 -0.38 15.87
N ALA A 209 -0.92 -1.37 16.77
CA ALA A 209 -1.22 -1.20 18.18
C ALA A 209 0.03 -1.36 19.04
N ASP A 210 0.08 -0.57 20.11
CA ASP A 210 1.16 -0.59 21.10
C ASP A 210 1.13 -1.83 22.01
N GLU A 211 2.04 -1.89 22.97
CA GLU A 211 2.15 -2.97 23.96
C GLU A 211 0.98 -3.04 24.94
N ASN A 212 0.06 -2.08 24.90
CA ASN A 212 -1.17 -2.05 25.70
C ASN A 212 -2.40 -2.39 24.85
N GLY A 213 -2.23 -2.67 23.54
CA GLY A 213 -3.31 -2.98 22.62
C GLY A 213 -4.07 -1.76 22.10
N PHE A 214 -3.52 -0.55 22.23
CA PHE A 214 -4.13 0.66 21.68
C PHE A 214 -3.68 0.92 20.25
N TRP A 215 -4.63 0.95 19.33
CA TRP A 215 -4.36 1.32 17.94
C TRP A 215 -3.92 2.78 17.82
N LEU A 216 -2.75 2.98 17.22
CA LEU A 216 -2.21 4.29 16.93
C LEU A 216 -2.82 4.85 15.65
N ARG A 217 -3.26 6.11 15.69
CA ARG A 217 -3.75 6.81 14.49
C ARG A 217 -2.63 6.94 13.45
N GLY A 218 -3.01 6.84 12.17
CA GLY A 218 -2.07 6.93 11.04
C GLY A 218 -1.27 8.23 10.99
N ASP A 219 -1.86 9.36 11.37
CA ASP A 219 -1.16 10.65 11.44
C ASP A 219 -0.06 10.69 12.52
N ILE A 220 -0.28 10.02 13.65
CA ILE A 220 0.72 9.85 14.70
C ILE A 220 1.83 8.88 14.26
N LEU A 221 1.47 7.77 13.59
CA LEU A 221 2.46 6.86 13.01
C LEU A 221 3.34 7.56 11.97
N GLY A 222 2.73 8.33 11.07
CA GLY A 222 3.45 9.13 10.07
C GLY A 222 4.38 10.17 10.70
N LEU A 223 3.94 10.83 11.78
CA LEU A 223 4.76 11.77 12.55
C LEU A 223 5.98 11.10 13.19
N LEU A 224 5.80 9.95 13.84
CA LEU A 224 6.89 9.19 14.47
C LEU A 224 7.88 8.64 13.43
N CYS A 225 7.37 8.11 12.32
CA CYS A 225 8.18 7.66 11.19
C CYS A 225 9.00 8.81 10.60
N SER A 226 8.37 9.96 10.38
CA SER A 226 9.04 11.17 9.85
C SER A 226 10.17 11.65 10.77
N LYS A 227 9.96 11.60 12.09
CA LYS A 227 11.02 11.91 13.06
C LYS A 227 12.17 10.90 12.99
N ALA A 228 11.87 9.61 12.96
CA ALA A 228 12.88 8.56 12.91
C ALA A 228 13.75 8.64 11.63
N LEU A 229 13.14 9.04 10.51
CA LEU A 229 13.82 9.21 9.22
C LEU A 229 14.51 10.58 9.04
N GLY A 230 14.40 11.49 10.01
CA GLY A 230 14.99 12.82 9.91
C GLY A 230 14.41 13.64 8.75
N ILE A 231 13.09 13.55 8.56
CA ILE A 231 12.37 14.33 7.55
C ILE A 231 12.39 15.81 7.92
N GLU A 232 12.74 16.66 6.94
CA GLU A 232 12.86 18.11 7.13
C GLU A 232 11.56 18.84 6.84
N ALA A 233 10.78 18.36 5.88
CA ALA A 233 9.52 18.96 5.48
C ALA A 233 8.48 17.89 5.17
N VAL A 234 7.22 18.17 5.51
CA VAL A 234 6.11 17.24 5.27
C VAL A 234 4.98 17.92 4.50
N ALA A 235 4.31 17.18 3.63
CA ALA A 235 3.02 17.55 3.07
C ALA A 235 1.95 16.63 3.64
N VAL A 236 0.95 17.16 4.34
CA VAL A 236 -0.09 16.34 4.98
C VAL A 236 -1.48 16.91 4.67
N PRO A 237 -2.52 16.07 4.55
CA PRO A 237 -3.89 16.55 4.46
C PRO A 237 -4.30 17.39 5.67
N VAL A 238 -5.22 18.33 5.45
CA VAL A 238 -5.83 19.16 6.53
C VAL A 238 -6.54 18.35 7.62
N SER A 239 -6.83 17.07 7.40
CA SER A 239 -7.44 16.17 8.39
C SER A 239 -6.47 15.61 9.42
N CYS A 240 -5.15 15.76 9.21
CA CYS A 240 -4.15 15.28 10.15
C CYS A 240 -4.11 16.12 11.43
N ASN A 241 -3.71 15.48 12.54
CA ASN A 241 -3.62 16.13 13.85
C ASN A 241 -2.71 17.38 13.82
N THR A 242 -3.17 18.47 14.45
CA THR A 242 -2.45 19.76 14.52
C THR A 242 -1.08 19.68 15.18
N ILE A 243 -0.79 18.61 15.94
CA ILE A 243 0.53 18.35 16.51
C ILE A 243 1.63 18.28 15.44
N ILE A 244 1.31 17.83 14.22
CA ILE A 244 2.28 17.80 13.10
C ILE A 244 2.80 19.21 12.82
N GLN A 245 1.95 20.23 12.90
CA GLN A 245 2.33 21.63 12.68
C GLN A 245 3.02 22.26 13.89
N THR A 246 2.67 21.85 15.11
CA THR A 246 3.10 22.52 16.34
C THR A 246 4.28 21.84 17.06
N CYS A 247 4.64 20.60 16.69
CA CYS A 247 5.72 19.84 17.34
C CYS A 247 7.12 20.46 17.16
N GLY A 248 7.31 21.34 16.16
CA GLY A 248 8.59 21.99 15.88
C GLY A 248 9.66 21.07 15.27
N TRP A 249 9.30 19.86 14.80
CA TRP A 249 10.26 18.91 14.22
C TRP A 249 10.55 19.19 12.74
N PHE A 250 9.62 19.85 12.03
CA PHE A 250 9.73 20.12 10.61
C PHE A 250 10.08 21.59 10.34
N LYS A 251 10.95 21.81 9.37
CA LYS A 251 11.24 23.14 8.80
C LYS A 251 10.05 23.68 8.01
N ASN A 252 9.20 22.79 7.47
CA ASN A 252 7.99 23.15 6.76
C ASN A 252 6.91 22.07 6.88
N VAL A 253 5.66 22.50 7.04
CA VAL A 253 4.47 21.64 6.97
C VAL A 253 3.53 22.24 5.94
N ALA A 254 3.38 21.58 4.80
CA ALA A 254 2.44 21.95 3.75
C ALA A 254 1.11 21.24 3.99
N LEU A 255 0.02 22.00 4.10
CA LEU A 255 -1.33 21.43 4.21
C LEU A 255 -1.95 21.24 2.82
N THR A 256 -2.53 20.07 2.58
CA THR A 256 -3.17 19.73 1.30
C THR A 256 -4.64 19.38 1.48
N LYS A 257 -5.37 19.30 0.36
CA LYS A 257 -6.66 18.60 0.33
C LYS A 257 -6.45 17.10 0.62
N ILE A 258 -7.51 16.42 1.02
CA ILE A 258 -7.50 14.96 1.26
C ILE A 258 -7.31 14.23 -0.09
N GLY A 259 -6.38 13.27 -0.11
CA GLY A 259 -6.06 12.40 -1.25
C GLY A 259 -4.58 12.44 -1.65
N SER A 260 -4.02 11.26 -1.99
CA SER A 260 -2.60 11.11 -2.36
C SER A 260 -2.13 12.02 -3.51
N PRO A 261 -2.92 12.31 -4.58
CA PRO A 261 -2.41 13.16 -5.66
C PRO A 261 -2.11 14.59 -5.22
N TYR A 262 -2.84 15.12 -4.23
CA TYR A 262 -2.58 16.45 -3.69
C TYR A 262 -1.33 16.49 -2.81
N VAL A 263 -1.07 15.42 -2.06
CA VAL A 263 0.16 15.25 -1.26
C VAL A 263 1.37 15.13 -2.18
N ILE A 264 1.29 14.28 -3.20
CA ILE A 264 2.36 14.08 -4.20
C ILE A 264 2.66 15.40 -4.94
N ALA A 265 1.64 16.13 -5.38
CA ALA A 265 1.83 17.43 -6.04
C ALA A 265 2.51 18.47 -5.16
N ALA A 266 2.35 18.39 -3.82
CA ALA A 266 3.03 19.29 -2.90
C ALA A 266 4.55 19.02 -2.81
N PHE A 267 5.00 17.78 -3.10
CA PHE A 267 6.42 17.43 -3.09
C PHE A 267 7.23 18.23 -4.11
N ASP A 268 6.65 18.60 -5.26
CA ASP A 268 7.33 19.40 -6.29
C ASP A 268 7.83 20.75 -5.75
N ASN A 269 7.12 21.34 -4.80
CA ASN A 269 7.52 22.60 -4.17
C ASN A 269 8.45 22.39 -2.97
N LEU A 270 8.22 21.35 -2.18
CA LEU A 270 9.06 21.03 -1.02
C LEU A 270 10.47 20.59 -1.45
N ASN A 271 10.58 19.74 -2.47
CA ASN A 271 11.85 19.22 -2.99
C ASN A 271 12.76 20.29 -3.61
N LYS A 272 12.26 21.50 -3.88
CA LYS A 272 13.09 22.64 -4.31
C LYS A 272 13.94 23.20 -3.17
N ASN A 273 13.48 23.08 -1.93
CA ASN A 273 14.04 23.76 -0.76
C ASN A 273 14.53 22.80 0.34
N TYR A 274 14.08 21.55 0.33
CA TYR A 274 14.35 20.55 1.37
C TYR A 274 14.82 19.24 0.73
N LYS A 275 15.75 18.55 1.41
CA LYS A 275 16.34 17.30 0.90
C LYS A 275 15.52 16.08 1.28
N ASN A 276 14.99 16.08 2.51
CA ASN A 276 14.21 14.97 3.06
C ASN A 276 12.76 15.40 3.19
N VAL A 277 11.92 14.97 2.26
CA VAL A 277 10.48 15.29 2.20
C VAL A 277 9.67 14.01 2.36
N ALA A 278 8.57 14.09 3.11
CA ALA A 278 7.57 13.02 3.21
C ALA A 278 6.15 13.58 3.16
N GLY A 279 5.16 12.70 3.06
CA GLY A 279 3.74 13.04 3.10
C GLY A 279 2.85 11.83 3.26
#